data_AF-A0AAN4YPA8-F1
#
_entry.id   AF-A0AAN4YPA8-F1
#
_cell.length_a   1.000
_cell.length_b   1.000
_cell.length_c   1.000
_cell.angle_alpha   90.00
_cell.angle_beta   90.00
_cell.angle_gamma   90.00
#
_symmetry.space_group_name_H-M   'P 1'
#
loop_
_entity.id
_entity.type
_entity.pdbx_description
1 polymer ?
#
loop_
_entity_poly.entity_id
_entity_poly.type
_entity_poly.pdbx_seq_one_letter_code
_entity_poly.pdbx_strand_id
1 'polypeptide(L)'
;MTKPAKQTERQLLHNEIEDIFDPKTMRIVSEVAGVPLTIIMPTEIGHTNIQTAGGTVDDLMRELDVEPRANCVCVDEQNGYDPLRESARITTITSYCAAIPGLYDDSYISNVRPYCNLPELYTEWSNYRLEKMKQEIENIQATIIQHVSRDRDSFPLDEVYHFAEQQISYLKRTARQMVDQTLCAEVRRHFGVREINATSEKWVVVRAHQRFKDLLPGVMAQTLVWRPVCLYLSDWEETKYMIRSGNVSFVYSQQGTFSWDQYRFEEYLFGDELLRQGLKEVLLAWLHRFDLLNLEKDS
;
A
#
# COMPACT_ATOMS: atom_id res chain seq x y z
N MET A 1 21.69 -42.33 -24.92
CA MET A 1 21.20 -40.94 -25.03
C MET A 1 19.94 -40.82 -24.20
N THR A 2 20.11 -40.36 -22.97
CA THR A 2 19.04 -40.14 -21.98
C THR A 2 18.26 -38.89 -22.38
N LYS A 3 16.93 -38.99 -22.52
CA LYS A 3 16.06 -37.82 -22.75
C LYS A 3 16.18 -36.87 -21.54
N PRO A 4 16.22 -35.54 -21.74
CA PRO A 4 16.21 -34.61 -20.61
C PRO A 4 14.88 -34.73 -19.88
N ALA A 5 14.94 -34.73 -18.55
CA ALA A 5 13.76 -34.73 -17.68
C ALA A 5 12.95 -33.46 -17.95
N LYS A 6 11.62 -33.60 -18.10
CA LYS A 6 10.71 -32.45 -18.18
C LYS A 6 10.76 -31.72 -16.84
N GLN A 7 11.25 -30.49 -16.88
CA GLN A 7 11.25 -29.57 -15.75
C GLN A 7 9.79 -29.22 -15.43
N THR A 8 9.38 -29.43 -14.18
CA THR A 8 7.99 -29.20 -13.75
C THR A 8 7.71 -27.68 -13.73
N GLU A 9 6.48 -27.23 -13.97
CA GLU A 9 6.12 -25.79 -13.94
C GLU A 9 6.52 -25.10 -12.62
N ARG A 10 6.41 -25.81 -11.50
CA ARG A 10 6.89 -25.36 -10.18
C ARG A 10 8.39 -25.07 -10.13
N GLN A 11 9.16 -25.78 -10.94
CA GLN A 11 10.62 -25.70 -11.04
C GLN A 11 11.05 -24.59 -12.00
N LEU A 12 10.23 -24.27 -13.01
CA LEU A 12 10.40 -23.10 -13.86
C LEU A 12 10.09 -21.81 -13.10
N LEU A 13 8.97 -21.78 -12.37
CA LEU A 13 8.60 -20.64 -11.51
C LEU A 13 9.64 -20.36 -10.42
N HIS A 14 10.22 -21.41 -9.82
CA HIS A 14 11.27 -21.26 -8.82
C HIS A 14 12.53 -20.60 -9.41
N ASN A 15 12.94 -21.03 -10.61
CA ASN A 15 14.10 -20.46 -11.30
C ASN A 15 13.86 -19.02 -11.78
N GLU A 16 12.67 -18.68 -12.27
CA GLU A 16 12.32 -17.31 -12.68
C GLU A 16 12.27 -16.34 -11.48
N ILE A 17 11.84 -16.81 -10.31
CA ILE A 17 11.85 -16.02 -9.08
C ILE A 17 13.30 -15.84 -8.58
N GLU A 18 14.15 -16.86 -8.64
CA GLU A 18 15.57 -16.73 -8.27
C GLU A 18 16.33 -15.70 -9.15
N ASP A 19 16.01 -15.61 -10.44
CA ASP A 19 16.61 -14.63 -11.37
C ASP A 19 16.33 -13.16 -10.98
N ILE A 20 15.21 -12.88 -10.30
CA ILE A 20 14.90 -11.53 -9.79
C ILE A 20 15.86 -11.13 -8.67
N PHE A 21 16.27 -12.10 -7.84
CA PHE A 21 17.20 -11.89 -6.73
C PHE A 21 18.67 -12.02 -7.17
N ASP A 22 18.94 -12.26 -8.45
CA ASP A 22 20.30 -12.41 -8.96
C ASP A 22 21.10 -11.09 -8.81
N PRO A 23 22.34 -11.13 -8.30
CA PRO A 23 23.17 -9.95 -8.14
C PRO A 23 23.38 -9.12 -9.40
N LYS A 24 23.34 -9.75 -10.59
CA LYS A 24 23.43 -9.04 -11.88
C LYS A 24 22.17 -8.21 -12.13
N THR A 25 20.98 -8.75 -11.85
CA THR A 25 19.71 -8.04 -11.92
C THR A 25 19.73 -6.83 -11.00
N MET A 26 20.14 -7.01 -9.73
CA MET A 26 20.28 -5.92 -8.77
C MET A 26 21.23 -4.81 -9.23
N ARG A 27 22.36 -5.19 -9.85
CA ARG A 27 23.33 -4.22 -10.39
C ARG A 27 22.72 -3.39 -11.51
N ILE A 28 22.06 -4.03 -12.47
CA ILE A 28 21.43 -3.34 -13.62
C ILE A 28 20.35 -2.38 -13.14
N VAL A 29 19.45 -2.83 -12.26
CA VAL A 29 18.36 -1.98 -11.75
C VAL A 29 18.91 -0.80 -10.95
N SER A 30 19.96 -1.01 -10.14
CA SER A 30 20.65 0.07 -9.42
C SER A 30 21.34 1.07 -10.35
N GLU A 31 22.00 0.59 -11.41
CA GLU A 31 22.63 1.43 -12.43
C GLU A 31 21.59 2.32 -13.13
N VAL A 32 20.42 1.77 -13.46
CA VAL A 32 19.31 2.51 -14.08
C VAL A 32 18.70 3.53 -13.12
N ALA A 33 18.55 3.18 -11.84
CA ALA A 33 18.01 4.08 -10.82
C ALA A 33 18.98 5.19 -10.41
N GLY A 34 20.27 5.06 -10.76
CA GLY A 34 21.32 6.01 -10.38
C GLY A 34 21.70 5.96 -8.89
N VAL A 35 21.17 5.00 -8.14
CA VAL A 35 21.44 4.78 -6.72
C VAL A 35 21.50 3.27 -6.43
N PRO A 36 22.35 2.81 -5.48
CA PRO A 36 22.33 1.43 -5.03
C PRO A 36 20.95 1.08 -4.46
N LEU A 37 20.35 0.00 -4.95
CA LEU A 37 19.06 -0.49 -4.49
C LEU A 37 19.22 -1.79 -3.71
N THR A 38 18.31 -2.00 -2.77
CA THR A 38 18.10 -3.29 -2.09
C THR A 38 16.64 -3.69 -2.22
N ILE A 39 16.40 -5.00 -2.29
CA ILE A 39 15.05 -5.55 -2.17
C ILE A 39 14.64 -5.47 -0.70
N ILE A 40 13.40 -5.06 -0.46
CA ILE A 40 12.88 -4.79 0.89
C ILE A 40 11.86 -5.83 1.36
N MET A 41 11.26 -6.58 0.44
CA MET A 41 10.34 -7.68 0.73
C MET A 41 10.67 -8.86 -0.17
N PRO A 42 11.05 -10.02 0.37
CA PRO A 42 11.32 -11.20 -0.44
C PRO A 42 10.03 -11.87 -0.93
N THR A 43 8.91 -11.78 -0.21
CA THR A 43 7.61 -12.24 -0.72
C THR A 43 7.02 -11.19 -1.65
N GLU A 44 7.13 -11.47 -2.94
CA GLU A 44 6.62 -10.61 -4.00
C GLU A 44 5.22 -11.03 -4.47
N ILE A 45 4.41 -10.06 -4.90
CA ILE A 45 3.17 -10.38 -5.59
C ILE A 45 3.51 -10.77 -7.03
N GLY A 46 3.31 -12.06 -7.34
CA GLY A 46 3.15 -12.55 -8.69
C GLY A 46 1.67 -12.65 -9.05
N HIS A 47 1.24 -11.95 -10.09
CA HIS A 47 -0.05 -12.22 -10.74
C HIS A 47 0.18 -12.95 -12.07
N THR A 48 -0.45 -14.10 -12.20
CA THR A 48 -0.46 -14.88 -13.44
C THR A 48 -1.79 -14.68 -14.14
N ASN A 49 -1.74 -14.12 -15.36
CA ASN A 49 -2.89 -14.08 -16.23
C ASN A 49 -2.91 -15.36 -17.07
N ILE A 50 -3.81 -16.30 -16.73
CA ILE A 50 -4.03 -17.50 -17.54
C ILE A 50 -5.18 -17.21 -18.51
N GLN A 51 -4.91 -17.35 -19.80
CA GLN A 51 -5.89 -17.23 -20.87
C GLN A 51 -6.16 -18.61 -21.47
N THR A 52 -7.42 -18.91 -21.74
CA THR A 52 -7.85 -20.12 -22.46
C THR A 52 -8.46 -19.74 -23.79
N ALA A 53 -8.43 -20.65 -24.77
CA ALA A 53 -8.88 -20.35 -26.13
C ALA A 53 -10.42 -20.24 -26.23
N GLY A 54 -11.16 -20.81 -25.29
CA GLY A 54 -12.61 -20.69 -25.22
C GLY A 54 -13.10 -19.51 -24.37
N GLY A 55 -14.24 -18.94 -24.78
CA GLY A 55 -14.89 -17.82 -24.10
C GLY A 55 -15.89 -18.22 -23.02
N THR A 56 -15.78 -19.44 -22.49
CA THR A 56 -16.68 -19.95 -21.45
C THR A 56 -15.90 -20.61 -20.32
N VAL A 57 -16.48 -20.60 -19.11
CA VAL A 57 -15.91 -21.25 -17.92
C VAL A 57 -15.68 -22.76 -18.13
N ASP A 58 -16.53 -23.43 -18.92
CA ASP A 58 -16.38 -24.85 -19.26
C ASP A 58 -15.18 -25.11 -20.16
N ASP A 59 -14.85 -24.19 -21.07
CA ASP A 59 -13.65 -24.29 -21.91
C ASP A 59 -12.37 -24.02 -21.09
N LEU A 60 -12.43 -23.04 -20.18
CA LEU A 60 -11.37 -22.76 -19.21
C LEU A 60 -11.05 -23.99 -18.34
N MET A 61 -12.08 -24.66 -17.83
CA MET A 61 -11.99 -25.87 -17.01
C MET A 61 -11.49 -27.11 -17.77
N ARG A 62 -11.66 -27.14 -19.10
CA ARG A 62 -11.14 -28.23 -19.95
C ARG A 62 -9.69 -28.05 -20.34
N GLU A 63 -9.25 -26.80 -20.54
CA GLU A 63 -7.86 -26.49 -20.92
C GLU A 63 -6.90 -26.48 -19.72
N LEU A 64 -7.40 -26.11 -18.53
CA LEU A 64 -6.66 -26.16 -17.27
C LEU A 64 -6.79 -27.52 -16.60
N ASP A 65 -6.03 -28.52 -17.07
CA ASP A 65 -5.97 -29.83 -16.42
C ASP A 65 -5.11 -29.75 -15.14
N VAL A 66 -5.74 -29.41 -14.01
CA VAL A 66 -5.05 -29.26 -12.72
C VAL A 66 -5.15 -30.55 -11.89
N GLU A 67 -4.00 -31.17 -11.60
CA GLU A 67 -3.85 -32.16 -10.52
C GLU A 67 -3.22 -31.52 -9.25
N PRO A 68 -3.70 -31.82 -8.02
CA PRO A 68 -4.91 -32.53 -7.63
C PRO A 68 -6.06 -31.57 -7.23
N ARG A 69 -7.30 -32.02 -7.49
CA ARG A 69 -8.53 -31.21 -7.37
C ARG A 69 -8.98 -31.03 -5.91
N ALA A 70 -8.99 -29.78 -5.44
CA ALA A 70 -9.82 -29.34 -4.32
C ALA A 70 -10.88 -28.37 -4.86
N ASN A 71 -12.15 -28.70 -4.63
CA ASN A 71 -13.30 -27.96 -5.16
C ASN A 71 -13.21 -26.46 -4.82
N CYS A 72 -13.20 -25.61 -5.85
CA CYS A 72 -13.37 -24.17 -5.69
C CYS A 72 -14.60 -23.71 -6.49
N VAL A 73 -15.47 -22.96 -5.83
CA VAL A 73 -16.70 -22.41 -6.38
C VAL A 73 -16.35 -21.12 -7.12
N CYS A 74 -16.71 -21.03 -8.39
CA CYS A 74 -16.48 -19.84 -9.24
C CYS A 74 -17.69 -18.89 -9.16
N VAL A 75 -17.46 -17.58 -9.26
CA VAL A 75 -18.52 -16.55 -9.40
C VAL A 75 -18.14 -15.59 -10.55
N ASP A 76 -19.18 -15.15 -11.25
CA ASP A 76 -19.28 -14.76 -12.66
C ASP A 76 -18.46 -13.58 -13.21
N GLU A 77 -18.28 -13.66 -14.53
CA GLU A 77 -17.69 -12.73 -15.48
C GLU A 77 -18.57 -11.50 -15.77
N GLN A 78 -17.99 -10.29 -15.77
CA GLN A 78 -18.42 -9.19 -16.65
C GLN A 78 -17.22 -8.33 -17.10
N ASN A 79 -17.31 -7.88 -18.35
CA ASN A 79 -16.23 -7.76 -19.34
C ASN A 79 -15.92 -6.29 -19.72
N GLY A 80 -14.72 -6.03 -20.25
CA GLY A 80 -14.32 -4.70 -20.77
C GLY A 80 -12.82 -4.44 -21.01
N TYR A 81 -11.96 -5.42 -20.78
CA TYR A 81 -10.52 -5.38 -21.12
C TYR A 81 -10.28 -6.41 -22.21
N ASP A 82 -9.59 -6.08 -23.32
CA ASP A 82 -9.22 -7.04 -24.37
C ASP A 82 -7.83 -7.61 -24.04
N PRO A 83 -7.73 -8.79 -23.41
CA PRO A 83 -6.47 -9.43 -23.06
C PRO A 83 -5.99 -10.33 -24.23
N LEU A 84 -6.77 -10.47 -25.32
CA LEU A 84 -6.69 -11.55 -26.30
C LEU A 84 -5.48 -11.49 -27.25
N ARG A 85 -4.61 -10.47 -27.12
CA ARG A 85 -3.51 -10.28 -28.08
C ARG A 85 -2.17 -10.90 -27.68
N GLU A 86 -1.96 -11.30 -26.42
CA GLU A 86 -0.61 -11.70 -25.98
C GLU A 86 -0.66 -12.93 -25.06
N SER A 87 0.19 -13.92 -25.40
CA SER A 87 0.48 -15.15 -24.65
C SER A 87 0.49 -14.99 -23.14
N ALA A 88 0.08 -16.01 -22.37
CA ALA A 88 0.09 -16.03 -20.91
C ALA A 88 1.28 -15.26 -20.30
N ARG A 89 0.97 -14.24 -19.49
CA ARG A 89 1.98 -13.39 -18.83
C ARG A 89 1.91 -13.57 -17.33
N ILE A 90 3.05 -13.89 -16.75
CA ILE A 90 3.30 -13.77 -15.32
C ILE A 90 3.92 -12.39 -15.09
N THR A 91 3.31 -11.57 -14.25
CA THR A 91 3.85 -10.28 -13.84
C THR A 91 4.15 -10.33 -12.36
N THR A 92 5.41 -10.13 -12.00
CA THR A 92 5.85 -9.98 -10.61
C THR A 92 6.17 -8.52 -10.36
N ILE A 93 5.69 -8.00 -9.23
CA ILE A 93 6.07 -6.67 -8.74
C ILE A 93 7.18 -6.90 -7.73
N THR A 94 8.30 -6.18 -7.86
CA THR A 94 9.41 -6.26 -6.89
C THR A 94 9.63 -4.92 -6.21
N SER A 95 9.69 -4.93 -4.88
CA SER A 95 9.83 -3.71 -4.08
C SER A 95 11.29 -3.39 -3.82
N TYR A 96 11.74 -2.21 -4.28
CA TYR A 96 13.11 -1.72 -4.11
C TYR A 96 13.14 -0.48 -3.22
N CYS A 97 14.22 -0.32 -2.45
CA CYS A 97 14.54 0.92 -1.74
C CYS A 97 16.03 1.25 -1.92
N ALA A 98 16.37 2.53 -1.81
CA ALA A 98 17.76 2.97 -1.82
C ALA A 98 18.52 2.39 -0.61
N ALA A 99 19.65 1.75 -0.88
CA ALA A 99 20.55 1.20 0.12
C ALA A 99 21.51 2.26 0.69
N ILE A 100 21.01 3.50 0.86
CA ILE A 100 21.79 4.64 1.37
C ILE A 100 21.14 5.12 2.68
N PRO A 101 21.88 5.12 3.81
CA PRO A 101 21.43 5.77 5.05
C PRO A 101 21.25 7.28 4.87
N GLY A 102 20.24 7.85 5.51
CA GLY A 102 19.91 9.28 5.43
C GLY A 102 19.05 9.66 4.22
N LEU A 103 18.81 8.74 3.27
CA LEU A 103 17.83 8.98 2.21
C LEU A 103 16.41 8.69 2.71
N TYR A 104 15.48 9.60 2.38
CA TYR A 104 14.07 9.46 2.71
C TYR A 104 13.47 8.22 2.02
N ASP A 105 12.89 7.33 2.82
CA ASP A 105 12.18 6.15 2.34
C ASP A 105 10.67 6.43 2.26
N ASP A 106 10.10 6.46 1.06
CA ASP A 106 8.69 6.72 0.81
C ASP A 106 7.85 5.44 0.59
N SER A 107 8.41 4.25 0.85
CA SER A 107 7.74 2.96 0.65
C SER A 107 6.37 2.85 1.36
N TYR A 108 5.45 2.10 0.77
CA TYR A 108 4.11 1.81 1.30
C TYR A 108 3.55 0.48 0.79
N ILE A 109 2.57 -0.09 1.49
CA ILE A 109 1.99 -1.42 1.16
C ILE A 109 0.49 -1.39 0.83
N SER A 110 -0.13 -0.21 0.75
CA SER A 110 -1.57 -0.05 0.48
C SER A 110 -2.06 -0.71 -0.81
N ASN A 111 -1.24 -0.69 -1.87
CA ASN A 111 -1.60 -1.28 -3.16
C ASN A 111 -1.54 -2.81 -3.17
N VAL A 112 -0.70 -3.39 -2.30
CA VAL A 112 -0.44 -4.84 -2.26
C VAL A 112 -1.29 -5.54 -1.19
N ARG A 113 -1.67 -4.81 -0.13
CA ARG A 113 -2.48 -5.28 1.00
C ARG A 113 -3.74 -6.06 0.60
N PRO A 114 -4.54 -5.64 -0.40
CA PRO A 114 -5.76 -6.37 -0.76
C PRO A 114 -5.51 -7.76 -1.36
N TYR A 115 -4.30 -8.01 -1.88
CA TYR A 115 -3.93 -9.23 -2.59
C TYR A 115 -3.22 -10.22 -1.67
N CYS A 116 -2.36 -9.73 -0.78
CA CYS A 116 -1.47 -10.53 0.05
C CYS A 116 -2.14 -11.27 1.22
N ASN A 117 -1.39 -12.21 1.79
CA ASN A 117 -1.60 -12.72 3.14
C ASN A 117 -1.11 -11.66 4.15
N LEU A 118 -2.02 -11.10 4.97
CA LEU A 118 -1.68 -10.00 5.87
C LEU A 118 -0.68 -10.36 6.98
N PRO A 119 -0.78 -11.51 7.67
CA PRO A 119 0.24 -11.93 8.63
C PRO A 119 1.66 -11.95 8.05
N GLU A 120 1.82 -12.50 6.85
CA GLU A 120 3.11 -12.55 6.15
C GLU A 120 3.58 -11.15 5.76
N LEU A 121 2.74 -10.41 5.03
CA LEU A 121 3.05 -9.04 4.59
C LEU A 121 3.43 -8.11 5.76
N TYR A 122 2.71 -8.17 6.88
CA TYR A 122 2.98 -7.32 8.03
C TYR A 122 4.25 -7.72 8.77
N THR A 123 4.61 -9.01 8.75
CA THR A 123 5.88 -9.50 9.30
C THR A 123 7.04 -8.93 8.49
N GLU A 124 7.00 -9.05 7.17
CA GLU A 124 8.03 -8.52 6.28
C GLU A 124 8.13 -7.00 6.37
N TRP A 125 6.99 -6.30 6.27
CA TRP A 125 6.91 -4.85 6.43
C TRP A 125 7.52 -4.37 7.75
N SER A 126 7.17 -5.02 8.86
CA SER A 126 7.70 -4.65 10.17
C SER A 126 9.22 -4.84 10.23
N ASN A 127 9.72 -6.00 9.78
CA ASN A 127 11.15 -6.31 9.81
C ASN A 127 11.94 -5.34 8.94
N TYR A 128 11.49 -5.11 7.70
CA TYR A 128 12.10 -4.12 6.81
C TYR A 128 12.17 -2.74 7.46
N ARG A 129 11.03 -2.24 7.96
CA ARG A 129 10.93 -0.87 8.45
C ARG A 129 11.78 -0.66 9.71
N LEU A 130 11.86 -1.67 10.58
CA LEU A 130 12.71 -1.65 11.76
C LEU A 130 14.19 -1.75 11.40
N GLU A 131 14.56 -2.55 10.42
CA GLU A 131 15.96 -2.68 9.98
C GLU A 131 16.46 -1.37 9.37
N LYS A 132 15.65 -0.73 8.52
CA LYS A 132 15.96 0.61 7.99
C LYS A 132 16.09 1.63 9.11
N MET A 133 15.20 1.61 10.10
CA MET A 133 15.30 2.48 11.28
C MET A 133 16.61 2.29 12.05
N LYS A 134 17.08 1.04 12.24
CA LYS A 134 18.38 0.78 12.88
C LYS A 134 19.52 1.46 12.12
N GLN A 135 19.54 1.33 10.79
CA GLN A 135 20.56 1.96 9.95
C GLN A 135 20.54 3.50 10.09
N GLU A 136 19.34 4.10 10.15
CA GLU A 136 19.21 5.54 10.35
C GLU A 136 19.65 5.97 11.76
N ILE A 137 19.38 5.17 12.79
CA ILE A 137 19.87 5.38 14.16
C ILE A 137 21.40 5.31 14.21
N GLU A 138 22.01 4.29 13.59
CA GLU A 138 23.47 4.15 13.52
C GLU A 138 24.11 5.35 12.79
N ASN A 139 23.47 5.82 11.72
CA ASN A 139 23.93 6.98 10.95
C ASN A 139 23.89 8.29 11.78
N ILE A 140 22.80 8.59 12.50
CA ILE A 140 22.74 9.79 13.33
C ILE A 140 23.69 9.70 14.54
N GLN A 141 23.88 8.50 15.12
CA GLN A 141 24.86 8.29 16.18
C GLN A 141 26.28 8.58 15.70
N ALA A 142 26.66 8.10 14.51
CA ALA A 142 27.94 8.40 13.90
C ALA A 142 28.11 9.91 13.65
N THR A 143 27.05 10.59 13.19
CA THR A 143 27.04 12.05 13.00
C THR A 143 27.30 12.79 14.32
N ILE A 144 26.59 12.43 15.40
CA ILE A 144 26.78 13.03 16.73
C ILE A 144 28.23 12.83 17.22
N ILE A 145 28.77 11.60 17.11
CA ILE A 145 30.14 11.30 17.53
C ILE A 145 31.16 12.14 16.76
N GLN A 146 30.95 12.33 15.46
CA GLN A 146 31.82 13.17 14.61
C GLN A 146 31.78 14.65 15.03
N HIS A 147 30.61 15.19 15.37
CA HIS A 147 30.49 16.56 15.88
C HIS A 147 31.25 16.76 17.19
N VAL A 148 31.01 15.88 18.19
CA VAL A 148 31.68 15.95 19.50
C VAL A 148 33.20 15.79 19.39
N SER A 149 33.66 15.00 18.41
CA SER A 149 35.09 14.80 18.14
C SER A 149 35.76 16.07 17.57
N ARG A 150 35.02 16.90 16.84
CA ARG A 150 35.52 18.17 16.26
C ARG A 150 35.48 19.31 17.25
N ASP A 151 34.40 19.39 18.04
CA ASP A 151 34.21 20.38 19.09
C ASP A 151 33.47 19.74 20.25
N ARG A 152 34.13 19.65 21.41
CA ARG A 152 33.61 18.95 22.60
C ARG A 152 32.41 19.64 23.23
N ASP A 153 32.25 20.94 22.99
CA ASP A 153 31.17 21.74 23.58
C ASP A 153 30.01 21.96 22.58
N SER A 154 30.13 21.44 21.35
CA SER A 154 29.12 21.53 20.30
C SER A 154 28.23 20.27 20.24
N PHE A 155 26.91 20.47 20.13
CA PHE A 155 25.92 19.42 19.89
C PHE A 155 25.10 19.73 18.63
N PRO A 156 24.91 18.78 17.69
CA PRO A 156 24.14 18.97 16.47
C PRO A 156 22.63 18.93 16.75
N LEU A 157 22.13 19.96 17.44
CA LEU A 157 20.73 20.00 17.91
C LEU A 157 19.74 19.93 16.76
N ASP A 158 19.97 20.69 15.69
CA ASP A 158 19.06 20.78 14.55
C ASP A 158 18.99 19.45 13.79
N GLU A 159 20.13 18.78 13.57
CA GLU A 159 20.17 17.47 12.91
C GLU A 159 19.46 16.39 13.74
N VAL A 160 19.68 16.39 15.06
CA VAL A 160 19.02 15.43 15.96
C VAL A 160 17.52 15.68 16.05
N TYR A 161 17.11 16.94 16.12
CA TYR A 161 15.70 17.31 16.13
C TYR A 161 15.02 16.89 14.82
N HIS A 162 15.63 17.22 13.68
CA HIS A 162 15.12 16.83 12.36
C HIS A 162 14.99 15.31 12.21
N PHE A 163 16.03 14.57 12.62
CA PHE A 163 16.00 13.11 12.66
C PHE A 163 14.83 12.59 13.49
N ALA A 164 14.63 13.11 14.70
CA ALA A 164 13.57 12.66 15.59
C ALA A 164 12.18 12.86 14.96
N GLU A 165 11.89 14.04 14.42
CA GLU A 165 10.62 14.33 13.72
C GLU A 165 10.42 13.42 12.50
N GLN A 166 11.47 13.19 11.71
CA GLN A 166 11.43 12.25 10.60
C GLN A 166 11.12 10.82 11.06
N GLN A 167 11.74 10.34 12.14
CA GLN A 167 11.48 8.99 12.67
C GLN A 167 10.07 8.86 13.28
N ILE A 168 9.53 9.91 13.91
CA ILE A 168 8.14 9.94 14.39
C ILE A 168 7.18 9.77 13.20
N SER A 169 7.35 10.57 12.15
CA SER A 169 6.54 10.50 10.93
C SER A 169 6.67 9.13 10.25
N TYR A 170 7.89 8.60 10.17
CA TYR A 170 8.20 7.29 9.60
C TYR A 170 7.51 6.14 10.34
N LEU A 171 7.57 6.11 11.68
CA LEU A 171 6.91 5.08 12.50
C LEU A 171 5.40 5.21 12.45
N LYS A 172 4.88 6.43 12.51
CA LYS A 172 3.45 6.70 12.37
C LYS A 172 2.94 6.10 11.05
N ARG A 173 3.58 6.43 9.93
CA ARG A 173 3.22 5.86 8.62
C ARG A 173 3.37 4.34 8.59
N THR A 174 4.44 3.79 9.17
CA THR A 174 4.64 2.33 9.28
C THR A 174 3.46 1.65 9.95
N ALA A 175 2.99 2.19 11.08
CA ALA A 175 1.85 1.65 11.80
C ALA A 175 0.53 1.82 11.02
N ARG A 176 0.31 2.96 10.36
CA ARG A 176 -0.92 3.24 9.59
C ARG A 176 -1.10 2.34 8.37
N GLN A 177 -0.01 1.82 7.82
CA GLN A 177 -0.05 0.83 6.74
C GLN A 177 -0.58 -0.55 7.19
N MET A 178 -0.44 -0.87 8.48
CA MET A 178 -0.85 -2.15 9.07
C MET A 178 -2.28 -2.05 9.60
N VAL A 179 -3.23 -2.05 8.67
CA VAL A 179 -4.67 -1.98 8.99
C VAL A 179 -5.12 -3.26 9.70
N ASP A 180 -6.10 -3.13 10.58
CA ASP A 180 -6.72 -4.24 11.29
C ASP A 180 -7.07 -5.41 10.34
N GLN A 181 -6.55 -6.60 10.66
CA GLN A 181 -6.65 -7.76 9.77
C GLN A 181 -8.09 -8.25 9.63
N THR A 182 -8.88 -8.15 10.71
CA THR A 182 -10.30 -8.55 10.71
C THR A 182 -11.10 -7.62 9.81
N LEU A 183 -10.91 -6.30 9.92
CA LEU A 183 -11.52 -5.32 9.04
C LEU A 183 -11.16 -5.58 7.57
N CYS A 184 -9.88 -5.77 7.27
CA CYS A 184 -9.44 -6.05 5.90
C CYS A 184 -10.06 -7.35 5.35
N ALA A 185 -10.10 -8.42 6.16
CA ALA A 185 -10.70 -9.69 5.77
C ALA A 185 -12.22 -9.56 5.53
N GLU A 186 -12.93 -8.81 6.39
CA GLU A 186 -14.36 -8.55 6.23
C GLU A 186 -14.65 -7.74 4.97
N VAL A 187 -13.90 -6.67 4.71
CA VAL A 187 -14.06 -5.84 3.51
C VAL A 187 -13.76 -6.66 2.25
N ARG A 188 -12.65 -7.41 2.24
CA ARG A 188 -12.29 -8.28 1.10
C ARG A 188 -13.36 -9.32 0.84
N ARG A 189 -13.96 -9.91 1.89
CA ARG A 189 -15.03 -10.90 1.76
C ARG A 189 -16.33 -10.31 1.21
N HIS A 190 -16.69 -9.09 1.61
CA HIS A 190 -17.95 -8.47 1.17
C HIS A 190 -17.86 -7.85 -0.22
N PHE A 191 -16.73 -7.22 -0.55
CA PHE A 191 -16.61 -6.37 -1.74
C PHE A 191 -15.66 -6.93 -2.81
N GLY A 192 -14.70 -7.76 -2.41
CA GLY A 192 -13.61 -8.17 -3.30
C GLY A 192 -12.62 -7.04 -3.59
N VAL A 193 -11.55 -7.38 -4.31
CA VAL A 193 -10.42 -6.47 -4.51
C VAL A 193 -10.71 -5.36 -5.52
N ARG A 194 -11.56 -5.62 -6.52
CA ARG A 194 -11.93 -4.61 -7.53
C ARG A 194 -12.62 -3.41 -6.89
N GLU A 195 -13.59 -3.66 -6.02
CA GLU A 195 -14.31 -2.61 -5.30
C GLU A 195 -13.39 -1.85 -4.33
N ILE A 196 -12.48 -2.54 -3.64
CA ILE A 196 -11.45 -1.88 -2.81
C ILE A 196 -10.65 -0.88 -3.65
N ASN A 197 -10.21 -1.26 -4.84
CA ASN A 197 -9.44 -0.38 -5.70
C ASN A 197 -10.27 0.80 -6.23
N ALA A 198 -11.55 0.59 -6.54
CA ALA A 198 -12.48 1.61 -7.01
C ALA A 198 -12.95 2.59 -5.93
N THR A 199 -12.57 2.37 -4.66
CA THR A 199 -13.02 3.19 -3.52
C THR A 199 -12.76 4.69 -3.71
N SER A 200 -11.67 5.06 -4.38
CA SER A 200 -11.37 6.48 -4.65
C SER A 200 -12.41 7.13 -5.56
N GLU A 201 -12.86 6.42 -6.61
CA GLU A 201 -13.92 6.91 -7.50
C GLU A 201 -15.26 7.02 -6.76
N LYS A 202 -15.59 6.00 -5.95
CA LYS A 202 -16.81 6.00 -5.12
C LYS A 202 -16.85 7.20 -4.18
N TRP A 203 -15.72 7.51 -3.55
CA TRP A 203 -15.63 8.66 -2.65
C TRP A 203 -15.90 9.98 -3.35
N VAL A 204 -15.41 10.16 -4.58
CA VAL A 204 -15.69 11.37 -5.38
C VAL A 204 -17.20 11.56 -5.57
N VAL A 205 -17.91 10.49 -5.92
CA VAL A 205 -19.37 10.52 -6.11
C VAL A 205 -20.09 10.83 -4.80
N VAL A 206 -19.78 10.07 -3.73
CA VAL A 206 -20.40 10.26 -2.40
C VAL A 206 -20.19 11.68 -1.88
N ARG A 207 -18.96 12.19 -1.98
CA ARG A 207 -18.58 13.53 -1.51
C ARG A 207 -19.31 14.65 -2.26
N ALA A 208 -19.55 14.47 -3.55
CA ALA A 208 -20.26 15.43 -4.40
C ALA A 208 -21.78 15.41 -4.19
N HIS A 209 -22.33 14.33 -3.64
CA HIS A 209 -23.77 14.15 -3.49
C HIS A 209 -24.38 15.16 -2.50
N GLN A 210 -25.48 15.82 -2.89
CA GLN A 210 -26.09 16.91 -2.11
C GLN A 210 -26.48 16.50 -0.68
N ARG A 211 -27.09 15.31 -0.54
CA ARG A 211 -27.51 14.76 0.76
C ARG A 211 -26.35 14.40 1.70
N PHE A 212 -25.13 14.26 1.19
CA PHE A 212 -23.99 13.82 2.01
C PHE A 212 -23.68 14.84 3.12
N LYS A 213 -23.76 16.13 2.82
CA LYS A 213 -23.52 17.20 3.80
C LYS A 213 -24.48 17.15 4.99
N ASP A 214 -25.75 16.80 4.74
CA ASP A 214 -26.77 16.70 5.79
C ASP A 214 -26.56 15.46 6.67
N LEU A 215 -26.05 14.37 6.10
CA LEU A 215 -25.77 13.12 6.82
C LEU A 215 -24.47 13.19 7.63
N LEU A 216 -23.49 13.97 7.15
CA LEU A 216 -22.12 13.99 7.69
C LEU A 216 -22.05 14.20 9.21
N PRO A 217 -22.77 15.14 9.85
CA PRO A 217 -22.70 15.31 11.31
C PRO A 217 -23.10 14.03 12.08
N GLY A 218 -24.17 13.36 11.64
CA GLY A 218 -24.64 12.12 12.25
C GLY A 218 -23.69 10.94 12.01
N VAL A 219 -23.10 10.87 10.82
CA VAL A 219 -22.06 9.89 10.48
C VAL A 219 -20.81 10.09 11.35
N MET A 220 -20.34 11.33 11.48
CA MET A 220 -19.14 11.63 12.27
C MET A 220 -19.34 11.39 13.76
N ALA A 221 -20.53 11.70 14.32
CA ALA A 221 -20.85 11.40 15.71
C ALA A 221 -20.72 9.89 16.03
N GLN A 222 -21.13 9.02 15.10
CA GLN A 222 -20.99 7.57 15.24
C GLN A 222 -19.57 7.09 14.90
N THR A 223 -18.85 7.79 14.02
CA THR A 223 -17.46 7.47 13.66
C THR A 223 -16.53 7.65 14.85
N LEU A 224 -16.75 8.67 15.69
CA LEU A 224 -15.95 8.94 16.89
C LEU A 224 -15.89 7.77 17.89
N VAL A 225 -16.92 6.94 17.94
CA VAL A 225 -17.00 5.76 18.82
C VAL A 225 -16.60 4.47 18.11
N TRP A 226 -16.28 4.51 16.82
CA TRP A 226 -15.89 3.34 16.05
C TRP A 226 -14.39 3.08 16.23
N ARG A 227 -14.06 2.21 17.20
CA ARG A 227 -12.69 1.88 17.61
C ARG A 227 -11.66 1.67 16.48
N PRO A 228 -11.96 0.90 15.41
CA PRO A 228 -11.00 0.64 14.33
C PRO A 228 -10.45 1.90 13.65
N VAL A 229 -11.15 3.04 13.76
CA VAL A 229 -10.75 4.28 13.08
C VAL A 229 -10.32 5.42 14.00
N CYS A 230 -10.36 5.23 15.32
CA CYS A 230 -9.99 6.27 16.30
C CYS A 230 -8.62 6.89 16.02
N LEU A 231 -7.67 6.06 15.60
CA LEU A 231 -6.32 6.49 15.28
C LEU A 231 -6.26 7.43 14.06
N TYR A 232 -7.07 7.16 13.03
CA TYR A 232 -7.13 7.99 11.81
C TYR A 232 -7.88 9.31 12.05
N LEU A 233 -8.81 9.35 13.01
CA LEU A 233 -9.47 10.58 13.41
C LEU A 233 -8.48 11.58 14.03
N SER A 234 -7.53 11.10 14.83
CA SER A 234 -6.45 11.95 15.34
C SER A 234 -5.58 12.51 14.21
N ASP A 235 -5.26 11.68 13.21
CA ASP A 235 -4.46 12.11 12.06
C ASP A 235 -5.22 13.12 11.20
N TRP A 236 -6.54 12.98 11.09
CA TRP A 236 -7.40 13.91 10.37
C TRP A 236 -7.37 15.30 10.99
N GLU A 237 -7.55 15.40 12.32
CA GLU A 237 -7.49 16.68 13.03
C GLU A 237 -6.11 17.34 12.94
N GLU A 238 -5.04 16.54 13.05
CA GLU A 238 -3.68 17.01 12.85
C GLU A 238 -3.49 17.54 11.42
N THR A 239 -3.99 16.84 10.41
CA THR A 239 -3.90 17.27 9.01
C THR A 239 -4.70 18.55 8.78
N LYS A 240 -5.91 18.67 9.35
CA LYS A 240 -6.70 19.92 9.30
C LYS A 240 -5.95 21.09 9.94
N TYR A 241 -5.28 20.85 11.07
CA TYR A 241 -4.42 21.87 11.69
C TYR A 241 -3.28 22.29 10.77
N MET A 242 -2.60 21.34 10.10
CA MET A 242 -1.53 21.63 9.16
C MET A 242 -2.01 22.43 7.94
N ILE A 243 -3.19 22.09 7.40
CA ILE A 243 -3.84 22.83 6.31
C ILE A 243 -4.11 24.27 6.75
N ARG A 244 -4.79 24.46 7.88
CA ARG A 244 -5.15 25.78 8.40
C ARG A 244 -3.93 26.66 8.68
N SER A 245 -2.81 26.04 9.04
CA SER A 245 -1.56 26.74 9.37
C SER A 245 -0.67 27.00 8.15
N GLY A 246 -1.09 26.61 6.95
CA GLY A 246 -0.30 26.77 5.72
C GLY A 246 0.88 25.79 5.57
N ASN A 247 0.93 24.75 6.41
CA ASN A 247 2.05 23.80 6.50
C ASN A 247 1.80 22.50 5.72
N VAL A 248 1.00 22.55 4.65
CA VAL A 248 0.63 21.36 3.85
C VAL A 248 1.81 20.65 3.21
N SER A 249 2.93 21.34 2.97
CA SER A 249 4.17 20.74 2.43
C SER A 249 4.80 19.68 3.34
N PHE A 250 4.48 19.69 4.64
CA PHE A 250 4.96 18.70 5.61
C PHE A 250 4.04 17.49 5.72
N VAL A 251 2.87 17.52 5.06
CA VAL A 251 1.92 16.42 5.08
C VAL A 251 2.28 15.43 3.98
N TYR A 252 2.75 14.25 4.38
CA TYR A 252 2.97 13.14 3.46
C TYR A 252 1.65 12.69 2.80
N SER A 253 1.69 12.24 1.55
CA SER A 253 0.53 11.65 0.88
C SER A 253 0.96 10.53 -0.05
N GLN A 254 0.14 9.47 -0.13
CA GLN A 254 0.35 8.39 -1.10
C GLN A 254 -0.17 8.75 -2.50
N GLN A 255 -0.84 9.88 -2.64
CA GLN A 255 -1.36 10.40 -3.91
C GLN A 255 -0.39 11.41 -4.56
N GLY A 256 0.88 11.42 -4.13
CA GLY A 256 1.89 12.39 -4.57
C GLY A 256 1.91 13.64 -3.66
N THR A 257 2.34 14.77 -4.22
CA THR A 257 2.44 16.03 -3.46
C THR A 257 1.08 16.44 -2.91
N PHE A 258 0.97 16.54 -1.58
CA PHE A 258 -0.24 16.99 -0.93
C PHE A 258 -0.42 18.50 -1.10
N SER A 259 -1.62 18.90 -1.49
CA SER A 259 -2.01 20.31 -1.63
C SER A 259 -3.46 20.47 -1.22
N TRP A 260 -3.74 21.48 -0.40
CA TRP A 260 -5.08 21.88 -0.02
C TRP A 260 -5.11 23.38 0.27
N ASP A 261 -6.23 24.03 -0.01
CA ASP A 261 -6.41 25.45 0.29
C ASP A 261 -6.56 25.67 1.80
N GLN A 262 -5.64 26.45 2.39
CA GLN A 262 -5.63 26.76 3.83
C GLN A 262 -6.93 27.41 4.33
N TYR A 263 -7.64 28.14 3.46
CA TYR A 263 -8.91 28.80 3.81
C TYR A 263 -10.12 27.85 3.72
N ARG A 264 -9.95 26.67 3.11
CA ARG A 264 -10.98 25.65 2.95
C ARG A 264 -10.66 24.38 3.75
N PHE A 265 -9.95 24.54 4.88
CA PHE A 265 -9.56 23.41 5.74
C PHE A 265 -10.77 22.65 6.33
N GLU A 266 -11.91 23.32 6.53
CA GLU A 266 -13.15 22.66 6.98
C GLU A 266 -13.77 21.76 5.92
N GLU A 267 -13.41 21.95 4.65
CA GLU A 267 -13.88 21.10 3.55
C GLU A 267 -13.03 19.83 3.40
N TYR A 268 -11.92 19.71 4.13
CA TYR A 268 -11.10 18.51 4.18
C TYR A 268 -11.77 17.49 5.10
N LEU A 269 -12.41 16.48 4.51
CA LEU A 269 -13.26 15.54 5.23
C LEU A 269 -12.50 14.28 5.61
N PHE A 270 -13.07 13.51 6.53
CA PHE A 270 -12.46 12.27 7.01
C PHE A 270 -12.18 11.25 5.87
N GLY A 271 -13.07 11.16 4.88
CA GLY A 271 -12.82 10.31 3.70
C GLY A 271 -11.62 10.76 2.85
N ASP A 272 -11.38 12.08 2.76
CA ASP A 272 -10.20 12.63 2.06
C ASP A 272 -8.91 12.22 2.80
N GLU A 273 -8.94 12.22 4.13
CA GLU A 273 -7.83 11.77 4.98
C GLU A 273 -7.51 10.28 4.80
N LEU A 274 -8.53 9.43 4.78
CA LEU A 274 -8.33 8.00 4.55
C LEU A 274 -7.71 7.74 3.16
N LEU A 275 -8.14 8.47 2.12
CA LEU A 275 -7.54 8.35 0.79
C LEU A 275 -6.11 8.87 0.72
N ARG A 276 -5.81 10.02 1.35
CA ARG A 276 -4.46 10.58 1.43
C ARG A 276 -3.47 9.56 2.02
N GLN A 277 -3.94 8.83 3.05
CA GLN A 277 -3.18 7.77 3.72
C GLN A 277 -3.26 6.39 3.01
N GLY A 278 -3.91 6.28 1.84
CA GLY A 278 -4.04 5.01 1.12
C GLY A 278 -4.83 3.92 1.86
N LEU A 279 -5.80 4.31 2.69
CA LEU A 279 -6.60 3.42 3.53
C LEU A 279 -7.92 3.06 2.86
N LYS A 280 -7.85 2.50 1.64
CA LYS A 280 -9.03 2.20 0.82
C LYS A 280 -10.00 1.24 1.51
N GLU A 281 -9.49 0.23 2.21
CA GLU A 281 -10.29 -0.76 2.95
C GLU A 281 -11.04 -0.12 4.12
N VAL A 282 -10.37 0.79 4.84
CA VAL A 282 -10.98 1.53 5.96
C VAL A 282 -12.05 2.47 5.44
N LEU A 283 -11.79 3.17 4.33
CA LEU A 283 -12.77 4.04 3.70
C LEU A 283 -13.97 3.25 3.18
N LEU A 284 -13.76 2.14 2.50
CA LEU A 284 -14.85 1.31 2.00
C LEU A 284 -15.69 0.74 3.15
N ALA A 285 -15.05 0.29 4.24
CA ALA A 285 -15.73 -0.13 5.46
C ALA A 285 -16.56 1.03 6.07
N TRP A 286 -16.00 2.23 6.12
CA TRP A 286 -16.66 3.42 6.63
C TRP A 286 -17.90 3.79 5.79
N LEU A 287 -17.74 3.84 4.46
CA LEU A 287 -18.82 4.12 3.52
C LEU A 287 -19.94 3.09 3.63
N HIS A 288 -19.60 1.81 3.74
CA HIS A 288 -20.58 0.74 3.90
C HIS A 288 -21.32 0.82 5.23
N ARG A 289 -20.58 0.98 6.34
CA ARG A 289 -21.12 0.99 7.70
C ARG A 289 -22.20 2.06 7.88
N PHE A 290 -22.03 3.20 7.22
CA PHE A 290 -22.93 4.35 7.34
C PHE A 290 -23.86 4.51 6.14
N ASP A 291 -24.02 3.45 5.34
CA ASP A 291 -24.92 3.39 4.18
C ASP A 291 -24.68 4.48 3.12
N LEU A 292 -23.45 4.99 3.05
CA LEU A 292 -23.07 6.06 2.12
C LEU A 292 -22.88 5.55 0.69
N LEU A 293 -22.66 4.24 0.51
CA LEU A 293 -22.56 3.62 -0.81
C LEU A 293 -23.88 3.68 -1.60
N ASN A 294 -25.03 3.87 -0.96
CA ASN A 294 -26.29 4.04 -1.68
C ASN A 294 -26.37 5.40 -2.40
N LEU A 295 -25.67 6.43 -1.89
CA LEU A 295 -25.59 7.72 -2.56
C LEU A 295 -24.84 7.65 -3.90
N GLU A 296 -23.90 6.69 -4.04
CA GLU A 296 -23.25 6.40 -5.30
C GLU A 296 -24.25 5.86 -6.34
N LYS A 297 -25.14 4.95 -5.91
CA LYS A 297 -26.10 4.28 -6.80
C LYS A 297 -27.24 5.17 -7.26
N ASP A 298 -27.54 6.22 -6.48
CA ASP A 298 -28.57 7.22 -6.78
C ASP A 298 -28.06 8.37 -7.68
N SER A 299 -26.75 8.40 -8.00
CA SER A 299 -26.08 9.43 -8.82
C SER A 299 -25.96 9.03 -10.29
#